data_AF-A0A845RQ06-F1
#
_entry.id   AF-A0A845RQ06-F1
#
_cell.length_a   1.000
_cell.length_b   1.000
_cell.length_c   1.000
_cell.angle_alpha   90.00
_cell.angle_beta   90.00
_cell.angle_gamma   90.00
#
_symmetry.space_group_name_H-M   'P 1'
#
loop_
_entity.id
_entity.type
_entity.pdbx_description
1 polymer ?
#
loop_
_entity_poly.entity_id
_entity_poly.type
_entity_poly.pdbx_seq_one_letter_code
_entity_poly.pdbx_strand_id
1 'polypeptide(L)'
;MIKCAIIKDLLPSYIDGLTSSESNLEIEEHLNNCPQCKEIFEQMKAEVRVENTEYNKEKIKPFKKLNRKVFKAVLITLTICALAVVSYLYFFGFGWKVNSADMNIDYVYRDDKILFEFELTDGRVLNPWSHPDADNIHAKTIKFTECFSSILDDRGEHPNKFSYGIHCTDYNGNKVQFTADDCVILQFEDKTETFYLREIAKELNIM
;
A
#
# COMPACT_ATOMS: atom_id res chain seq x y z
N MET A 1 -66.98 -49.91 5.03
CA MET A 1 -66.82 -48.46 5.31
C MET A 1 -65.82 -48.26 6.43
N ILE A 2 -64.73 -47.54 6.15
CA ILE A 2 -63.75 -47.11 7.15
C ILE A 2 -64.41 -46.13 8.12
N LYS A 3 -64.00 -46.17 9.39
CA LYS A 3 -64.49 -45.27 10.43
C LYS A 3 -63.93 -43.86 10.21
N CYS A 4 -64.77 -42.83 10.40
CA CYS A 4 -64.37 -41.43 10.24
C CYS A 4 -63.11 -41.04 11.05
N ALA A 5 -62.90 -41.64 12.23
CA ALA A 5 -61.70 -41.39 13.04
C ALA A 5 -60.41 -41.76 12.29
N ILE A 6 -60.40 -42.92 11.62
CA ILE A 6 -59.25 -43.40 10.84
C ILE A 6 -59.00 -42.47 9.66
N ILE A 7 -60.06 -42.01 8.99
CA ILE A 7 -59.92 -41.07 7.87
C ILE A 7 -59.28 -39.76 8.34
N LYS A 8 -59.78 -39.17 9.44
CA LYS A 8 -59.23 -37.93 9.99
C LYS A 8 -57.75 -38.04 10.36
N ASP A 9 -57.33 -39.18 10.91
CA ASP A 9 -55.92 -39.43 11.24
C ASP A 9 -55.04 -39.56 9.98
N LEU A 10 -55.60 -40.06 8.87
CA LEU A 10 -54.91 -40.23 7.60
C LEU A 10 -54.94 -38.99 6.69
N LEU A 11 -55.87 -38.05 6.91
CA LEU A 11 -56.03 -36.86 6.07
C LEU A 11 -54.75 -36.02 5.92
N PRO A 12 -53.96 -35.74 6.99
CA PRO A 12 -52.71 -34.99 6.85
C PRO A 12 -51.72 -35.70 5.92
N SER A 13 -51.51 -37.01 6.12
CA SER A 13 -50.61 -37.80 5.28
C SER A 13 -51.12 -37.95 3.84
N TYR A 14 -52.43 -37.97 3.64
CA TYR A 14 -53.04 -37.95 2.30
C TYR A 14 -52.82 -36.62 1.58
N ILE A 15 -52.97 -35.49 2.28
CA ILE A 15 -52.69 -34.14 1.73
C ILE A 15 -51.21 -34.01 1.34
N ASP A 16 -50.31 -34.57 2.14
CA ASP A 16 -48.88 -34.60 1.88
C ASP A 16 -48.47 -35.64 0.81
N GLY A 17 -49.40 -36.46 0.31
CA GLY A 17 -49.16 -37.47 -0.72
C GLY A 17 -48.35 -38.68 -0.25
N LEU A 18 -48.37 -38.97 1.06
CA LEU A 18 -47.58 -40.03 1.71
C LEU A 18 -48.36 -41.33 1.94
N THR A 19 -49.62 -41.40 1.51
CA THR A 19 -50.48 -42.58 1.60
C THR A 19 -50.33 -43.48 0.37
N SER A 20 -50.59 -44.78 0.53
CA SER A 20 -50.57 -45.75 -0.57
C SER A 20 -51.75 -45.56 -1.52
N SER A 21 -51.65 -46.08 -2.75
CA SER A 21 -52.73 -46.01 -3.74
C SER A 21 -54.01 -46.72 -3.28
N GLU A 22 -53.88 -47.83 -2.53
CA GLU A 22 -55.02 -48.54 -1.97
C GLU A 22 -55.74 -47.70 -0.91
N SER A 23 -55.00 -47.07 0.01
CA SER A 23 -55.56 -46.17 1.01
C SER A 23 -56.20 -44.92 0.38
N ASN A 24 -55.65 -44.41 -0.72
CA ASN A 24 -56.23 -43.25 -1.42
C ASN A 24 -57.64 -43.53 -1.94
N LEU A 25 -57.87 -44.72 -2.53
CA LEU A 25 -59.18 -45.11 -3.04
C LEU A 25 -60.22 -45.17 -1.91
N GLU A 26 -59.86 -45.76 -0.78
CA GLU A 26 -60.77 -45.86 0.37
C GLU A 26 -61.06 -44.50 1.02
N ILE A 27 -60.06 -43.60 1.05
CA ILE A 27 -60.23 -42.23 1.54
C ILE A 27 -61.16 -41.45 0.60
N GLU A 28 -60.96 -41.51 -0.72
CA GLU A 28 -61.78 -40.83 -1.72
C GLU A 28 -63.24 -41.31 -1.70
N GLU A 29 -63.46 -42.62 -1.60
CA GLU A 29 -64.80 -43.20 -1.45
C GLU A 29 -65.49 -42.69 -0.18
N HIS A 30 -64.76 -42.58 0.93
CA HIS A 30 -65.28 -42.06 2.18
C HIS A 30 -65.60 -40.56 2.11
N LEU A 31 -64.73 -39.76 1.49
CA LEU A 31 -64.94 -38.31 1.32
C LEU A 31 -66.15 -38.00 0.43
N ASN A 32 -66.46 -38.87 -0.53
CA ASN A 32 -67.66 -38.74 -1.36
C ASN A 32 -68.96 -39.01 -0.59
N ASN A 33 -68.91 -39.92 0.39
CA ASN A 33 -70.08 -40.38 1.14
C ASN A 33 -70.23 -39.73 2.53
N CYS A 34 -69.20 -39.05 3.05
CA CYS A 34 -69.20 -38.42 4.38
C CYS A 34 -68.95 -36.90 4.29
N PRO A 35 -70.00 -36.06 4.42
CA PRO A 35 -69.88 -34.60 4.37
C PRO A 35 -68.96 -34.02 5.45
N GLN A 36 -68.96 -34.63 6.64
CA GLN A 36 -68.14 -34.17 7.78
C GLN A 36 -66.65 -34.32 7.52
N CYS A 37 -66.22 -35.45 6.94
CA CYS A 37 -64.81 -35.67 6.60
C CYS A 37 -64.37 -34.80 5.42
N LYS A 38 -65.28 -34.53 4.47
CA LYS A 38 -65.03 -33.62 3.35
C LYS A 38 -64.79 -32.18 3.81
N GLU A 39 -65.58 -31.69 4.76
CA GLU A 39 -65.39 -30.34 5.32
C GLU A 39 -64.03 -30.19 6.00
N ILE A 40 -63.61 -31.19 6.79
CA ILE A 40 -62.30 -31.19 7.46
C ILE A 40 -61.15 -31.22 6.44
N PHE A 41 -61.27 -32.03 5.38
CA PHE A 41 -60.29 -32.06 4.31
C PHE A 41 -60.12 -30.70 3.62
N GLU A 42 -61.23 -30.03 3.30
CA GLU A 42 -61.19 -28.69 2.67
C GLU A 42 -60.62 -27.62 3.61
N GLN A 43 -60.92 -27.68 4.92
CA GLN A 43 -60.33 -26.79 5.92
C GLN A 43 -58.81 -26.96 6.00
N MET A 44 -58.31 -28.19 6.08
CA MET A 44 -56.88 -28.49 6.11
C MET A 44 -56.18 -28.04 4.81
N LYS A 45 -56.83 -28.24 3.66
CA LYS A 45 -56.30 -27.82 2.35
C LYS A 45 -56.28 -26.29 2.19
N ALA A 46 -57.21 -25.57 2.83
CA ALA A 46 -57.26 -24.11 2.82
C ALA A 46 -56.11 -23.49 3.62
N GLU A 47 -55.69 -24.10 4.74
CA GLU A 47 -54.52 -23.65 5.52
C GLU A 47 -53.20 -23.83 4.75
N VAL A 48 -53.15 -24.77 3.80
CA VAL A 48 -51.96 -25.05 2.95
C VAL A 48 -51.90 -24.13 1.71
N ARG A 49 -52.85 -23.20 1.50
CA ARG A 49 -52.64 -22.08 0.56
C ARG A 49 -51.68 -21.05 1.16
N VAL A 50 -50.44 -21.47 1.37
CA VAL A 50 -49.31 -20.55 1.40
C VAL A 50 -49.27 -19.93 0.01
N GLU A 51 -49.63 -18.65 -0.09
CA GLU A 51 -49.31 -17.83 -1.25
C GLU A 51 -47.86 -18.18 -1.63
N ASN A 52 -47.67 -18.71 -2.83
CA ASN A 52 -46.35 -18.77 -3.45
C ASN A 52 -45.90 -17.32 -3.61
N THR A 53 -45.40 -16.71 -2.53
CA THR A 53 -44.52 -15.57 -2.63
C THR A 53 -43.30 -16.13 -3.32
N GLU A 54 -43.29 -16.07 -4.65
CA GLU A 54 -42.06 -16.10 -5.42
C GLU A 54 -41.08 -15.23 -4.64
N TYR A 55 -40.08 -15.88 -4.04
CA TYR A 55 -38.98 -15.17 -3.40
C TYR A 55 -38.40 -14.29 -4.49
N ASN A 56 -38.80 -13.03 -4.46
CA ASN A 56 -38.54 -12.09 -5.53
C ASN A 56 -37.03 -11.85 -5.55
N LYS A 57 -36.31 -12.61 -6.38
CA LYS A 57 -34.86 -12.54 -6.55
C LYS A 57 -34.41 -11.12 -6.95
N GLU A 58 -35.34 -10.25 -7.35
CA GLU A 58 -35.06 -8.83 -7.58
C GLU A 58 -34.82 -8.03 -6.30
N LYS A 59 -35.36 -8.43 -5.14
CA LYS A 59 -35.08 -7.79 -3.84
C LYS A 59 -33.68 -8.06 -3.30
N ILE A 60 -32.88 -8.91 -3.98
CA ILE A 60 -31.45 -9.14 -3.67
C ILE A 60 -30.53 -8.17 -4.46
N LYS A 61 -31.09 -7.35 -5.37
CA LYS A 61 -30.34 -6.31 -6.11
C LYS A 61 -29.93 -5.04 -5.30
N PRO A 62 -30.48 -4.66 -4.11
CA PRO A 62 -30.04 -3.44 -3.45
C PRO A 62 -28.60 -3.54 -2.94
N PHE A 63 -28.17 -4.72 -2.50
CA PHE A 63 -26.80 -4.94 -2.02
C PHE A 63 -25.75 -4.91 -3.12
N LYS A 64 -26.06 -5.34 -4.35
CA LYS A 64 -25.08 -5.34 -5.45
C LYS A 64 -24.70 -3.92 -5.89
N LYS A 65 -25.64 -2.97 -5.80
CA LYS A 65 -25.42 -1.55 -6.13
C LYS A 65 -24.73 -0.81 -4.97
N LEU A 66 -25.06 -1.15 -3.72
CA LEU A 66 -24.36 -0.67 -2.52
C LEU A 66 -22.91 -1.13 -2.49
N ASN A 67 -22.65 -2.43 -2.77
CA ASN A 67 -21.31 -2.99 -2.85
C ASN A 67 -20.43 -2.29 -3.89
N ARG A 68 -20.99 -1.86 -5.04
CA ARG A 68 -20.24 -1.09 -6.04
C ARG A 68 -19.90 0.33 -5.57
N LYS A 69 -20.81 1.01 -4.86
CA LYS A 69 -20.55 2.35 -4.31
C LYS A 69 -19.51 2.29 -3.19
N VAL A 70 -19.64 1.32 -2.28
CA VAL A 70 -18.68 1.08 -1.19
C VAL A 70 -17.32 0.67 -1.77
N PHE A 71 -17.27 -0.24 -2.74
CA PHE A 71 -16.02 -0.62 -3.40
C PHE A 71 -15.33 0.56 -4.09
N LYS A 72 -16.09 1.42 -4.80
CA LYS A 72 -15.54 2.65 -5.38
C LYS A 72 -15.02 3.60 -4.30
N ALA A 73 -15.74 3.76 -3.19
CA ALA A 73 -15.31 4.62 -2.08
C ALA A 73 -14.05 4.08 -1.40
N VAL A 74 -13.97 2.76 -1.18
CA VAL A 74 -12.77 2.09 -0.63
C VAL A 74 -11.60 2.26 -1.59
N LEU A 75 -11.81 2.05 -2.90
CA LEU A 75 -10.77 2.24 -3.89
C LEU A 75 -10.25 3.68 -3.87
N ILE A 76 -11.15 4.68 -3.92
CA ILE A 76 -10.79 6.10 -3.86
C ILE A 76 -10.02 6.42 -2.57
N THR A 77 -10.49 5.92 -1.43
CA THR A 77 -9.83 6.13 -0.14
C THR A 77 -8.43 5.54 -0.14
N LEU A 78 -8.27 4.32 -0.65
CA LEU A 78 -6.99 3.66 -0.77
C LEU A 78 -6.02 4.44 -1.68
N THR A 79 -6.49 4.96 -2.82
CA THR A 79 -5.66 5.79 -3.69
C THR A 79 -5.24 7.08 -2.99
N ILE A 80 -6.14 7.75 -2.27
CA ILE A 80 -5.81 8.97 -1.52
C ILE A 80 -4.77 8.68 -0.45
N CYS A 81 -4.93 7.60 0.32
CA CYS A 81 -3.95 7.20 1.33
C CYS A 81 -2.59 6.88 0.69
N ALA A 82 -2.57 6.13 -0.42
CA ALA A 82 -1.34 5.82 -1.12
C ALA A 82 -0.64 7.09 -1.65
N LEU A 83 -1.39 8.02 -2.24
CA LEU A 83 -0.85 9.30 -2.70
C LEU A 83 -0.30 10.14 -1.56
N ALA A 84 -0.97 10.17 -0.41
CA ALA A 84 -0.48 10.87 0.79
C ALA A 84 0.82 10.27 1.33
N VAL A 85 0.96 8.95 1.31
CA VAL A 85 2.21 8.29 1.72
C VAL A 85 3.33 8.58 0.73
N VAL A 86 3.07 8.46 -0.58
CA VAL A 86 4.08 8.75 -1.62
C VAL A 86 4.52 10.20 -1.57
N SER A 87 3.59 11.15 -1.44
CA SER A 87 3.94 12.57 -1.32
C SER A 87 4.76 12.83 -0.07
N TYR A 88 4.38 12.25 1.07
CA TYR A 88 5.17 12.36 2.30
C TYR A 88 6.60 11.84 2.11
N LEU A 89 6.76 10.64 1.54
CA LEU A 89 8.09 10.06 1.29
C LEU A 89 8.92 10.91 0.32
N TYR A 90 8.29 11.52 -0.69
CA TYR A 90 8.99 12.40 -1.62
C TYR A 90 9.42 13.72 -0.96
N PHE A 91 8.50 14.40 -0.27
CA PHE A 91 8.76 15.72 0.31
C PHE A 91 9.66 15.70 1.54
N PHE A 92 9.66 14.62 2.32
CA PHE A 92 10.37 14.53 3.60
C PHE A 92 11.44 13.43 3.66
N GLY A 93 11.48 12.51 2.69
CA GLY A 93 12.39 11.36 2.68
C GLY A 93 13.41 11.43 1.54
N PHE A 94 13.00 11.03 0.34
CA PHE A 94 13.88 10.91 -0.83
C PHE A 94 14.31 12.27 -1.41
N GLY A 95 13.40 13.24 -1.39
CA GLY A 95 13.69 14.59 -1.88
C GLY A 95 13.81 14.71 -3.40
N TRP A 96 14.32 15.86 -3.82
CA TRP A 96 14.68 16.19 -5.20
C TRP A 96 16.16 16.56 -5.28
N LYS A 97 16.69 16.68 -6.49
CA LYS A 97 18.11 17.01 -6.69
C LYS A 97 18.39 18.44 -6.23
N VAL A 98 19.56 18.66 -5.64
CA VAL A 98 20.01 19.99 -5.22
C VAL A 98 20.44 20.81 -6.43
N ASN A 99 20.05 22.09 -6.45
CA ASN A 99 20.58 23.06 -7.40
C ASN A 99 21.94 23.57 -6.92
N SER A 100 22.91 23.70 -7.83
CA SER A 100 24.26 24.13 -7.45
C SER A 100 24.32 25.52 -6.81
N ALA A 101 23.35 26.41 -7.10
CA ALA A 101 23.29 27.75 -6.50
C ALA A 101 22.88 27.73 -5.02
N ASP A 102 22.21 26.67 -4.57
CA ASP A 102 21.70 26.55 -3.21
C ASP A 102 22.69 25.84 -2.27
N MET A 103 23.86 25.45 -2.78
CA MET A 103 24.91 24.74 -2.04
C MET A 103 26.15 25.61 -1.84
N ASN A 104 26.55 25.80 -0.59
CA ASN A 104 27.89 26.27 -0.25
C ASN A 104 28.84 25.08 -0.15
N ILE A 105 30.01 25.22 -0.76
CA ILE A 105 31.06 24.20 -0.78
C ILE A 105 32.34 24.85 -0.29
N ASP A 106 32.86 24.33 0.82
CA ASP A 106 34.16 24.71 1.37
C ASP A 106 35.04 23.47 1.52
N TYR A 107 36.35 23.68 1.62
CA TYR A 107 37.28 22.60 1.93
C TYR A 107 38.40 23.07 2.86
N VAL A 108 38.74 22.22 3.83
CA VAL A 108 39.78 22.48 4.83
C VAL A 108 40.64 21.25 5.07
N TYR A 109 41.92 21.46 5.37
CA TYR A 109 42.79 20.39 5.86
C TYR A 109 42.70 20.26 7.37
N ARG A 110 42.28 19.10 7.86
CA ARG A 110 42.20 18.79 9.30
C ARG A 110 42.41 17.31 9.53
N ASP A 111 43.15 16.96 10.59
CA ASP A 111 43.35 15.57 11.03
C ASP A 111 43.79 14.62 9.90
N ASP A 112 44.73 15.09 9.08
CA ASP A 112 45.25 14.38 7.92
C ASP A 112 44.21 14.04 6.84
N LYS A 113 43.18 14.87 6.73
CA LYS A 113 42.15 14.76 5.70
C LYS A 113 41.92 16.11 5.03
N ILE A 114 41.68 16.08 3.73
CA ILE A 114 40.96 17.14 3.04
C ILE A 114 39.48 16.90 3.32
N LEU A 115 38.87 17.79 4.10
CA LEU A 115 37.46 17.75 4.47
C LEU A 115 36.69 18.71 3.57
N PHE A 116 35.84 18.16 2.71
CA PHE A 116 34.83 18.92 1.99
C PHE A 116 33.64 19.16 2.92
N GLU A 117 33.25 20.41 3.09
CA GLU A 117 32.10 20.83 3.87
C GLU A 117 31.02 21.36 2.91
N PHE A 118 29.84 20.77 3.01
CA PHE A 118 28.68 21.10 2.18
C PHE A 118 27.59 21.64 3.09
N GLU A 119 27.00 22.78 2.71
CA GLU A 119 25.90 23.39 3.45
C GLU A 119 24.84 23.95 2.51
N LEU A 120 23.60 23.48 2.66
CA LEU A 120 22.46 24.08 1.97
C LEU A 120 22.16 25.46 2.56
N THR A 121 22.01 26.44 1.66
CA THR A 121 21.75 27.85 1.99
C THR A 121 20.33 28.09 2.47
N ASP A 122 19.40 27.20 2.14
CA ASP A 122 17.97 27.32 2.44
C ASP A 122 17.54 26.59 3.73
N GLY A 123 18.48 25.90 4.38
CA GLY A 123 18.26 25.18 5.63
C GLY A 123 17.47 23.87 5.51
N ARG A 124 17.23 23.36 4.28
CA ARG A 124 16.61 22.04 4.07
C ARG A 124 17.52 20.90 4.50
N VAL A 125 16.96 19.71 4.56
CA VAL A 125 17.73 18.50 4.90
C VAL A 125 18.54 18.08 3.68
N LEU A 126 19.85 17.95 3.86
CA LEU A 126 20.80 17.51 2.82
C LEU A 126 21.00 16.00 2.89
N ASN A 127 20.77 15.34 1.76
CA ASN A 127 20.94 13.89 1.57
C ASN A 127 22.04 13.63 0.52
N PRO A 128 23.27 13.29 0.96
CA PRO A 128 24.37 12.94 0.06
C PRO A 128 24.35 11.46 -0.32
N TRP A 129 24.70 11.18 -1.57
CA TRP A 129 24.83 9.83 -2.11
C TRP A 129 26.17 9.68 -2.80
N SER A 130 27.07 8.91 -2.19
CA SER A 130 28.34 8.53 -2.82
C SER A 130 28.23 7.11 -3.35
N HIS A 131 28.42 6.94 -4.67
CA HIS A 131 28.60 5.61 -5.24
C HIS A 131 30.09 5.36 -5.44
N PRO A 132 30.66 4.28 -4.87
CA PRO A 132 31.98 3.82 -5.25
C PRO A 132 31.94 3.43 -6.73
N ASP A 133 32.70 4.13 -7.56
CA ASP A 133 32.91 3.71 -8.93
C ASP A 133 33.95 2.58 -8.92
N ALA A 134 33.51 1.36 -9.20
CA ALA A 134 34.38 0.19 -9.19
C ALA A 134 35.41 0.24 -10.33
N ASP A 135 35.10 0.97 -11.41
CA ASP A 135 35.93 1.07 -12.60
C ASP A 135 36.85 2.31 -12.56
N ASN A 136 36.54 3.31 -11.73
CA ASN A 136 37.31 4.54 -11.61
C ASN A 136 37.65 4.89 -10.15
N ILE A 137 38.75 4.32 -9.65
CA ILE A 137 39.27 4.55 -8.29
C ILE A 137 39.71 6.02 -8.09
N HIS A 138 40.06 6.72 -9.17
CA HIS A 138 40.54 8.11 -9.14
C HIS A 138 39.40 9.14 -9.05
N ALA A 139 38.18 8.78 -9.46
CA ALA A 139 37.04 9.69 -9.43
C ALA A 139 36.01 9.30 -8.36
N LYS A 140 35.79 10.20 -7.39
CA LYS A 140 34.77 10.03 -6.35
C LYS A 140 33.55 10.87 -6.70
N THR A 141 32.45 10.22 -7.09
CA THR A 141 31.21 10.92 -7.44
C THR A 141 30.27 11.03 -6.24
N ILE A 142 29.80 12.25 -5.97
CA ILE A 142 28.80 12.56 -4.93
C ILE A 142 27.59 13.21 -5.60
N LYS A 143 26.40 12.69 -5.31
CA LYS A 143 25.11 13.26 -5.70
C LYS A 143 24.42 13.84 -4.49
N PHE A 144 23.67 14.91 -4.66
CA PHE A 144 22.95 15.55 -3.58
C PHE A 144 21.45 15.60 -3.87
N THR A 145 20.67 15.28 -2.85
CA THR A 145 19.22 15.49 -2.83
C THR A 145 18.86 16.28 -1.58
N GLU A 146 17.76 17.01 -1.63
CA GLU A 146 17.25 17.78 -0.50
C GLU A 146 15.77 17.53 -0.27
N CYS A 147 15.34 17.64 0.98
CA CYS A 147 13.95 17.49 1.38
C CYS A 147 13.59 18.40 2.56
N PHE A 148 12.30 18.54 2.83
CA PHE A 148 11.84 19.23 4.03
C PHE A 148 12.12 18.40 5.28
N SER A 149 12.38 19.09 6.39
CA SER A 149 12.46 18.46 7.71
C SER A 149 11.09 17.92 8.14
N SER A 150 11.06 16.72 8.72
CA SER A 150 9.85 16.16 9.32
C SER A 150 10.02 16.04 10.83
N ILE A 151 8.92 16.23 11.57
CA ILE A 151 8.87 15.97 13.02
C ILE A 151 8.99 14.48 13.37
N LEU A 152 8.86 13.59 12.37
CA LEU A 152 8.94 12.14 12.56
C LEU A 152 10.36 11.58 12.32
N ASP A 153 11.32 12.43 11.93
CA ASP A 153 12.66 12.02 11.53
C ASP A 153 13.69 12.97 12.14
N ASP A 154 14.47 12.46 13.09
CA ASP A 154 15.55 13.23 13.74
C ASP A 154 16.80 13.19 12.86
N ARG A 155 17.04 14.30 12.15
CA ARG A 155 18.19 14.50 11.26
C ARG A 155 19.37 15.19 11.95
N GLY A 156 19.32 15.33 13.28
CA GLY A 156 20.34 16.00 14.07
C GLY A 156 20.24 17.53 14.04
N GLU A 157 21.22 18.17 14.67
CA GLU A 157 21.24 19.63 14.92
C GLU A 157 21.49 20.47 13.65
N HIS A 158 22.23 19.91 12.68
CA HIS A 158 22.61 20.58 11.44
C HIS A 158 22.28 19.71 10.21
N PRO A 159 20.99 19.47 9.94
CA PRO A 159 20.56 18.54 8.89
C PRO A 159 20.84 19.06 7.48
N ASN A 160 21.15 20.35 7.36
CA ASN A 160 21.54 21.01 6.12
C ASN A 160 23.04 20.90 5.81
N LYS A 161 23.84 20.29 6.70
CA LYS A 161 25.30 20.19 6.57
C LYS A 161 25.76 18.75 6.37
N PHE A 162 26.78 18.56 5.53
CA PHE A 162 27.46 17.28 5.34
C PHE A 162 28.96 17.49 5.16
N SER A 163 29.77 16.58 5.69
CA SER A 163 31.22 16.62 5.52
C SER A 163 31.75 15.32 4.90
N TYR A 164 32.58 15.44 3.86
CA TYR A 164 33.22 14.33 3.17
C TYR A 164 34.74 14.42 3.28
N GLY A 165 35.35 13.46 3.97
CA GLY A 165 36.79 13.46 4.23
C GLY A 165 37.57 12.55 3.29
N ILE A 166 38.68 13.05 2.75
CA ILE A 166 39.63 12.30 1.94
C ILE A 166 40.96 12.26 2.68
N HIS A 167 41.42 11.04 2.99
CA HIS A 167 42.68 10.83 3.69
C HIS A 167 43.88 11.24 2.84
N CYS A 168 44.82 11.96 3.47
CA CYS A 168 46.08 12.37 2.87
C CYS A 168 47.23 11.42 3.19
N THR A 169 47.03 10.42 4.06
CA THR A 169 47.97 9.31 4.27
C THR A 169 47.36 7.96 3.90
N ASP A 170 48.22 7.06 3.45
CA ASP A 170 47.89 5.66 3.21
C ASP A 170 47.85 4.86 4.54
N TYR A 171 47.46 3.58 4.46
CA TYR A 171 47.42 2.68 5.64
C TYR A 171 48.80 2.46 6.30
N ASN A 172 49.89 2.80 5.62
CA ASN A 172 51.26 2.67 6.11
C ASN A 172 51.79 3.99 6.70
N GLY A 173 50.98 5.06 6.72
CA GLY A 173 51.36 6.39 7.20
C GLY A 173 52.18 7.22 6.20
N ASN A 174 52.29 6.79 4.95
CA ASN A 174 52.93 7.58 3.90
C ASN A 174 51.95 8.61 3.34
N LYS A 175 52.43 9.81 3.02
CA LYS A 175 51.61 10.82 2.33
C LYS A 175 51.18 10.30 0.95
N VAL A 176 49.88 10.31 0.69
CA VAL A 176 49.28 10.03 -0.61
C VAL A 176 49.71 11.13 -1.58
N GLN A 177 50.27 10.75 -2.72
CA GLN A 177 50.52 11.69 -3.81
C GLN A 177 49.32 11.67 -4.76
N PHE A 178 48.53 12.74 -4.76
CA PHE A 178 47.42 12.88 -5.70
C PHE A 178 47.95 12.97 -7.13
N THR A 179 47.46 12.08 -7.99
CA THR A 179 47.66 12.07 -9.44
C THR A 179 46.88 13.21 -10.09
N ALA A 180 47.04 13.40 -11.41
CA ALA A 180 46.28 14.42 -12.14
C ALA A 180 44.80 14.04 -12.29
N ASP A 181 44.48 12.75 -12.20
CA ASP A 181 43.15 12.21 -12.43
C ASP A 181 42.33 12.08 -11.14
N ASP A 182 42.98 12.21 -9.97
CA ASP A 182 42.34 12.14 -8.66
C ASP A 182 41.42 13.35 -8.43
N CYS A 183 40.12 13.11 -8.45
CA CYS A 183 39.11 14.15 -8.39
C CYS A 183 37.85 13.75 -7.62
N VAL A 184 37.14 14.77 -7.13
CA VAL A 184 35.79 14.67 -6.59
C VAL A 184 34.83 15.29 -7.58
N ILE A 185 33.81 14.54 -7.98
CA ILE A 185 32.80 14.97 -8.94
C ILE A 185 31.49 15.17 -8.20
N LEU A 186 30.99 16.40 -8.20
CA LEU A 186 29.73 16.78 -7.59
C LEU A 186 28.64 16.86 -8.67
N GLN A 187 27.58 16.09 -8.51
CA GLN A 187 26.44 16.07 -9.44
C GLN A 187 25.24 16.77 -8.84
N PHE A 188 24.92 17.93 -9.41
CA PHE A 188 23.74 18.74 -9.10
C PHE A 188 22.62 18.50 -10.13
N GLU A 189 21.48 19.13 -9.92
CA GLU A 189 20.38 19.13 -10.89
C GLU A 189 20.76 19.82 -12.20
N ASP A 190 21.40 20.98 -12.10
CA ASP A 190 21.67 21.92 -13.17
C ASP A 190 23.03 21.70 -13.83
N LYS A 191 24.02 21.18 -13.09
CA LYS A 191 25.38 20.98 -13.59
C LYS A 191 26.16 19.90 -12.85
N THR A 192 27.37 19.63 -13.35
CA THR A 192 28.37 18.80 -12.68
C THR A 192 29.64 19.62 -12.47
N GLU A 193 30.16 19.61 -11.25
CA GLU A 193 31.42 20.28 -10.90
C GLU A 193 32.48 19.24 -10.55
N THR A 194 33.72 19.48 -10.97
CA THR A 194 34.85 18.57 -10.72
C THR A 194 35.93 19.32 -9.97
N PHE A 195 36.37 18.74 -8.85
CA PHE A 195 37.40 19.27 -7.98
C PHE A 195 38.61 18.34 -8.02
N TYR A 196 39.74 18.81 -8.56
CA TYR A 196 40.97 18.03 -8.63
C TYR A 196 41.73 18.08 -7.31
N LEU A 197 42.00 16.91 -6.72
CA LEU A 197 42.59 16.81 -5.38
C LEU A 197 44.01 17.37 -5.33
N ARG A 198 44.76 17.24 -6.43
CA ARG A 198 46.10 17.84 -6.55
C ARG A 198 46.08 19.36 -6.49
N GLU A 199 45.06 20.00 -7.05
CA GLU A 199 44.96 21.48 -7.06
C GLU A 199 44.58 21.97 -5.67
N ILE A 200 43.57 21.35 -5.05
CA ILE A 200 43.18 21.62 -3.67
C ILE A 200 44.34 21.39 -2.70
N ALA A 201 45.09 20.30 -2.84
CA ALA A 201 46.23 20.03 -1.97
C ALA A 201 47.32 21.11 -2.04
N LYS A 202 47.52 21.72 -3.22
CA LYS A 202 48.44 22.85 -3.40
C LYS A 202 47.89 24.13 -2.77
N GLU A 203 46.61 24.44 -2.98
CA GLU A 203 45.95 25.61 -2.38
C GLU A 203 45.99 25.57 -0.85
N LEU A 204 45.82 24.37 -0.28
CA LEU A 204 45.88 24.13 1.16
C LEU A 204 47.32 23.98 1.70
N ASN A 205 48.36 24.11 0.87
CA ASN A 205 49.78 23.94 1.22
C ASN A 205 50.12 22.58 1.89
N ILE A 206 49.45 21.50 1.48
CA ILE A 206 49.67 20.14 2.03
C ILE A 206 50.74 19.39 1.21
N MET A 207 50.92 19.77 -0.07
CA MET A 207 51.84 19.22 -1.06
C MET A 207 52.61 20.31 -1.82
#